data_AF-A0A2G9TMT4-F1
#
_entry.id   AF-A0A2G9TMT4-F1
#
_cell.length_a   1.000
_cell.length_b   1.000
_cell.length_c   1.000
_cell.angle_alpha   90.00
_cell.angle_beta   90.00
_cell.angle_gamma   90.00
#
_symmetry.space_group_name_H-M   'P 1'
#
loop_
_entity.id
_entity.type
_entity.pdbx_description
1 polymer ?
#
loop_
_entity_poly.entity_id
_entity_poly.type
_entity_poly.pdbx_seq_one_letter_code
_entity_poly.pdbx_strand_id
1 'polypeptide(L)'
;IDFYFPIMTVLQFVFYMGWMKVIEDVINPFGEDDDDFETNALIDRNITMGMMMVDQGYDRPPEVRRDPFWEGTHPLYSEETSRIPNHIQHGSVSQVNTERDTPRQTQSEPMIYRLILTPLK
;
A
#
# COMPACT_ATOMS: atom_id res chain seq x y z
N ILE A 1 -32.37 -28.84 33.37
CA ILE A 1 -31.60 -29.33 32.20
C ILE A 1 -30.23 -29.69 32.75
N ASP A 2 -29.95 -30.98 32.84
CA ASP A 2 -28.63 -31.49 33.22
C ASP A 2 -27.82 -31.69 31.95
N PHE A 3 -26.93 -30.76 31.66
CA PHE A 3 -25.95 -30.96 30.60
C PHE A 3 -24.80 -31.79 31.18
N TYR A 4 -24.71 -33.05 30.76
CA TYR A 4 -23.58 -33.93 31.08
C TYR A 4 -22.23 -33.33 30.62
N PHE A 5 -22.26 -32.46 29.61
CA PHE A 5 -21.10 -31.75 29.09
C PHE A 5 -21.31 -30.22 29.12
N PRO A 6 -20.42 -29.44 29.77
CA PRO A 6 -20.62 -28.01 29.96
C PRO A 6 -20.17 -27.19 28.75
N ILE A 7 -20.99 -27.16 27.69
CA ILE A 7 -20.68 -26.49 26.41
C ILE A 7 -20.29 -25.02 26.61
N MET A 8 -21.06 -24.26 27.41
CA MET A 8 -20.82 -22.83 27.60
C MET A 8 -19.50 -22.55 28.32
N THR A 9 -19.13 -23.38 29.30
CA THR A 9 -17.86 -23.24 30.03
C THR A 9 -16.67 -23.60 29.15
N VAL A 10 -16.81 -24.60 28.27
CA VAL A 10 -15.77 -24.95 27.29
C VAL A 10 -15.55 -23.82 26.29
N LEU A 11 -16.63 -23.20 25.79
CA LEU A 11 -16.51 -22.04 24.91
C LEU A 11 -15.83 -20.85 25.61
N GLN A 12 -16.21 -20.55 26.86
CA GLN A 12 -15.54 -19.52 27.65
C GLN A 12 -14.05 -19.81 27.83
N PHE A 13 -13.70 -21.06 28.13
CA PHE A 13 -12.32 -21.48 28.26
C PHE A 13 -11.52 -21.28 26.97
N VAL A 14 -12.07 -21.68 25.81
CA VAL A 14 -11.42 -21.48 24.51
C VAL A 14 -11.21 -20.00 24.21
N PHE A 15 -12.17 -19.12 24.51
CA PHE A 15 -11.98 -17.67 24.30
C PHE A 15 -10.88 -17.09 25.19
N TYR A 16 -10.88 -17.40 26.49
CA TYR A 16 -9.86 -16.87 27.41
C TYR A 16 -8.46 -17.42 27.11
N MET A 17 -8.34 -18.73 26.87
CA MET A 17 -7.06 -19.34 26.51
C MET A 17 -6.59 -18.92 25.13
N GLY A 18 -7.52 -18.76 24.18
CA GLY A 18 -7.22 -18.28 22.83
C GLY A 18 -6.65 -16.86 22.84
N TRP A 19 -7.26 -15.93 23.57
CA TRP A 19 -6.72 -14.57 23.70
C TRP A 19 -5.36 -14.55 24.41
N MET A 20 -5.18 -15.38 25.44
CA MET A 20 -3.90 -15.47 26.12
C MET A 20 -2.80 -16.01 25.20
N LYS A 21 -3.10 -17.04 24.39
CA LYS A 21 -2.16 -17.62 23.44
C LYS A 21 -1.76 -16.64 22.33
N VAL A 22 -2.70 -15.89 21.77
CA VAL A 22 -2.37 -14.82 20.81
C VAL A 22 -1.39 -13.79 21.39
N ILE A 23 -1.51 -13.47 22.69
CA ILE A 23 -0.56 -12.55 23.34
C ILE A 23 0.80 -13.20 23.53
N GLU A 24 0.85 -14.48 23.88
CA GLU A 24 2.09 -15.25 24.01
C GLU A 24 2.86 -15.26 22.70
N ASP A 25 2.20 -15.52 21.58
CA ASP A 25 2.82 -15.55 20.25
C ASP A 25 3.30 -14.14 19.83
N VAL A 26 2.62 -13.07 20.24
CA VAL A 26 2.97 -11.68 19.88
C VAL A 26 4.05 -11.07 20.78
N ILE A 27 4.30 -11.62 21.97
CA ILE A 27 5.21 -10.99 22.94
C ILE A 27 6.67 -10.98 22.47
N ASN A 28 7.08 -11.99 21.69
CA ASN A 28 8.42 -12.11 21.13
C ASN A 28 8.36 -12.61 19.67
N PRO A 29 8.10 -11.73 18.70
CA PRO A 29 7.91 -12.10 17.30
C PRO A 29 9.23 -12.42 16.55
N PHE A 30 10.33 -12.59 17.29
CA PHE A 30 11.68 -12.81 16.77
C PHE A 30 12.27 -14.14 17.24
N GLY A 31 11.42 -15.06 17.71
CA GLY A 31 11.82 -16.41 18.08
C GLY A 31 12.01 -17.32 16.87
N GLU A 32 11.71 -18.61 17.08
CA GLU A 32 11.76 -19.68 16.09
C GLU A 32 10.39 -20.35 15.93
N ASP A 33 9.33 -19.74 16.48
CA ASP A 33 7.98 -20.27 16.36
C ASP A 33 7.44 -20.06 14.93
N ASP A 34 6.50 -20.91 14.50
CA ASP A 34 6.01 -20.93 13.11
C ASP A 34 5.38 -19.60 12.64
N ASP A 35 4.89 -18.79 13.59
CA ASP A 35 4.24 -17.49 13.34
C ASP A 35 5.20 -16.28 13.55
N ASP A 36 6.48 -16.53 13.86
CA ASP A 36 7.49 -15.49 14.04
C ASP A 36 7.96 -14.88 12.70
N PHE A 37 8.63 -13.72 12.78
CA PHE A 37 9.21 -13.11 11.60
C PHE A 37 10.40 -13.92 11.05
N GLU A 38 10.37 -14.18 9.75
CA GLU A 38 11.47 -14.76 8.95
C GLU A 38 12.64 -13.77 8.76
N THR A 39 13.29 -13.42 9.86
CA THR A 39 14.36 -12.40 9.90
C THR A 39 15.59 -12.81 9.11
N ASN A 40 15.96 -14.10 9.12
CA ASN A 40 17.09 -14.62 8.36
C ASN A 40 16.90 -14.37 6.84
N ALA A 41 15.71 -14.69 6.33
CA ALA A 41 15.36 -14.43 4.94
C ALA A 41 15.38 -12.93 4.59
N LEU A 42 14.91 -12.08 5.51
CA LEU A 42 14.97 -10.63 5.34
C LEU A 42 16.41 -10.11 5.29
N ILE A 43 17.30 -10.62 6.15
CA ILE A 43 18.71 -10.24 6.18
C ILE A 43 19.39 -10.64 4.86
N ASP A 44 19.20 -11.89 4.44
CA ASP A 44 19.79 -12.42 3.19
C ASP A 44 19.32 -11.63 1.98
N ARG A 45 18.02 -11.32 1.91
CA ARG A 45 17.43 -10.49 0.85
C ARG A 45 18.03 -9.09 0.86
N ASN A 46 18.12 -8.45 2.01
CA ASN A 46 18.57 -7.06 2.10
C ASN A 46 20.05 -6.92 1.74
N ILE A 47 20.90 -7.82 2.22
CA ILE A 47 22.33 -7.83 1.87
C ILE A 47 22.50 -8.08 0.38
N THR A 48 21.80 -9.09 -0.16
CA THR A 48 21.87 -9.43 -1.59
C THR A 48 21.43 -8.26 -2.47
N MET A 49 20.26 -7.69 -2.19
CA MET A 49 19.73 -6.55 -2.95
C MET A 49 20.62 -5.31 -2.81
N GLY A 50 21.08 -4.99 -1.60
CA GLY A 50 21.97 -3.85 -1.37
C GLY A 50 23.29 -3.97 -2.14
N MET A 51 23.90 -5.16 -2.13
CA MET A 51 25.12 -5.42 -2.90
C MET A 51 24.87 -5.35 -4.41
N MET A 52 23.75 -5.90 -4.91
CA MET A 52 23.38 -5.80 -6.33
C MET A 52 23.17 -4.34 -6.77
N MET A 53 22.55 -3.52 -5.93
CA MET A 53 22.33 -2.09 -6.24
C MET A 53 23.65 -1.32 -6.37
N VAL A 54 24.61 -1.55 -5.47
CA VAL A 54 25.91 -0.84 -5.48
C VAL A 54 26.89 -1.38 -6.52
N ASP A 55 26.83 -2.67 -6.85
CA ASP A 55 27.77 -3.27 -7.81
C ASP A 55 27.22 -3.21 -9.24
N GLN A 56 26.05 -3.82 -9.48
CA GLN A 56 25.48 -3.92 -10.82
C GLN A 56 24.66 -2.69 -11.21
N GLY A 57 24.02 -2.04 -10.25
CA GLY A 57 23.13 -0.90 -10.47
C GLY A 57 23.81 0.48 -10.43
N TYR A 58 25.06 0.57 -9.97
CA TYR A 58 25.74 1.86 -9.83
C TYR A 58 26.04 2.50 -11.18
N ASP A 59 25.57 3.73 -11.35
CA ASP A 59 25.75 4.56 -12.56
C ASP A 59 25.29 3.88 -13.87
N ARG A 60 24.33 2.97 -13.78
CA ARG A 60 23.72 2.30 -14.94
C ARG A 60 22.21 2.55 -15.02
N PRO A 61 21.76 3.81 -15.22
CA PRO A 61 20.36 4.09 -15.44
C PRO A 61 19.90 3.50 -16.78
N PRO A 62 18.62 3.10 -16.91
CA PRO A 62 18.06 2.71 -18.19
C PRO A 62 18.04 3.88 -19.17
N GLU A 63 18.04 3.58 -20.47
CA GLU A 63 17.93 4.61 -21.51
C GLU A 63 16.61 5.39 -21.38
N VAL A 64 16.73 6.72 -21.42
CA VAL A 64 15.57 7.62 -21.40
C VAL A 64 14.84 7.52 -22.74
N ARG A 65 13.59 7.05 -22.71
CA ARG A 65 12.71 6.96 -23.89
C ARG A 65 11.35 7.55 -23.55
N ARG A 66 10.62 8.04 -24.56
CA ARG A 66 9.24 8.47 -24.38
C ARG A 66 8.40 7.27 -23.97
N ASP A 67 7.58 7.45 -22.95
CA ASP A 67 6.73 6.39 -22.44
C ASP A 67 5.46 6.22 -23.32
N PRO A 68 4.76 5.07 -23.24
CA PRO A 68 3.54 4.82 -24.03
C PRO A 68 2.37 5.78 -23.79
N PHE A 69 2.40 6.56 -22.70
CA PHE A 69 1.35 7.53 -22.34
C PHE A 69 1.71 8.97 -22.75
N TRP A 70 2.86 9.19 -23.41
CA TRP A 70 3.32 10.52 -23.84
C TRP A 70 2.31 11.28 -24.72
N GLU A 71 1.52 10.57 -25.52
CA GLU A 71 0.51 11.15 -26.43
C GLU A 71 -0.93 11.13 -25.85
N GLY A 72 -1.11 10.78 -24.57
CA GLY A 72 -2.42 10.83 -23.89
C GLY A 72 -3.25 9.54 -23.96
N THR A 73 -2.62 8.40 -24.24
CA THR A 73 -3.24 7.07 -24.10
C THR A 73 -3.62 6.82 -22.63
N HIS A 74 -4.66 6.03 -22.36
CA HIS A 74 -5.05 5.65 -21.01
C HIS A 74 -4.54 4.24 -20.66
N PRO A 75 -4.21 3.95 -19.38
CA PRO A 75 -3.88 2.59 -18.95
C PRO A 75 -5.01 1.61 -19.28
N LEU A 76 -4.65 0.45 -19.82
CA LEU A 76 -5.60 -0.61 -20.12
C LEU A 76 -5.77 -1.50 -18.89
N TYR A 77 -7.01 -1.94 -18.66
CA TYR A 77 -7.34 -2.93 -17.65
C TYR A 77 -7.66 -4.25 -18.33
N SER A 78 -7.38 -5.37 -17.65
CA SER A 78 -7.87 -6.68 -18.07
C SER A 78 -9.41 -6.69 -18.07
N GLU A 79 -10.04 -7.62 -18.79
CA GLU A 79 -11.50 -7.72 -18.82
C GLU A 79 -12.11 -7.92 -17.42
N GLU A 80 -11.41 -8.65 -16.55
CA GLU A 80 -11.85 -8.88 -15.17
C GLU A 80 -11.79 -7.59 -14.34
N THR A 81 -10.70 -6.82 -14.45
CA THR A 81 -10.50 -5.59 -13.68
C THR A 81 -11.29 -4.41 -14.25
N SER A 82 -11.60 -4.39 -15.55
CA SER A 82 -12.37 -3.31 -16.19
C SER A 82 -13.82 -3.25 -15.72
N ARG A 83 -14.36 -4.38 -15.24
CA ARG A 83 -15.71 -4.48 -14.66
C ARG A 83 -15.78 -3.94 -13.23
N ILE A 84 -14.63 -3.73 -12.57
CA ILE A 84 -14.58 -3.17 -11.22
C ILE A 84 -14.85 -1.67 -11.31
N PRO A 85 -15.92 -1.15 -10.67
CA PRO A 85 -16.24 0.26 -10.73
C PRO A 85 -15.16 1.09 -10.05
N ASN A 86 -14.56 2.03 -10.79
CA ASN A 86 -13.57 2.96 -10.25
C ASN A 86 -14.28 4.15 -9.59
N HIS A 87 -14.35 4.15 -8.26
CA HIS A 87 -14.89 5.26 -7.47
C HIS A 87 -13.76 6.21 -7.08
N ILE A 88 -13.42 7.11 -8.01
CA ILE A 88 -12.44 8.16 -7.72
C ILE A 88 -12.98 9.01 -6.57
N GLN A 89 -12.19 9.10 -5.50
CA GLN A 89 -12.53 9.90 -4.34
C GLN A 89 -12.50 11.38 -4.74
N HIS A 90 -13.65 12.04 -4.69
CA HIS A 90 -13.72 13.49 -4.74
C HIS A 90 -13.86 14.00 -3.30
N GLY A 91 -13.09 15.02 -2.92
CA GLY A 91 -13.16 15.56 -1.56
C GLY A 91 -14.56 16.08 -1.22
N SER A 92 -14.91 16.07 0.07
CA SER A 92 -16.25 16.45 0.57
C SER A 92 -16.69 17.89 0.20
N VAL A 93 -15.74 18.74 -0.20
CA VAL A 93 -15.96 20.16 -0.58
C VAL A 93 -15.78 20.37 -2.09
N SER A 94 -15.61 19.30 -2.89
CA SER A 94 -15.34 19.38 -4.33
C SER A 94 -16.40 20.12 -5.16
N GLN A 95 -17.62 20.26 -4.63
CA GLN A 95 -18.76 20.92 -5.28
C GLN A 95 -19.01 22.35 -4.79
N VAL A 96 -18.19 22.87 -3.86
CA VAL A 96 -18.37 24.22 -3.33
C VAL A 96 -17.64 25.22 -4.21
N ASN A 97 -18.39 25.95 -5.03
CA ASN A 97 -17.88 27.10 -5.76
C ASN A 97 -17.59 28.23 -4.77
N THR A 98 -16.32 28.56 -4.57
CA THR A 98 -15.93 29.75 -3.81
C THR A 98 -16.00 30.95 -4.73
N GLU A 99 -16.33 32.15 -4.24
CA GLU A 99 -16.34 33.37 -5.08
C GLU A 99 -14.98 33.65 -5.79
N ARG A 100 -13.91 33.00 -5.34
CA ARG A 100 -12.57 32.98 -5.95
C ARG A 100 -12.47 32.16 -7.25
N ASP A 101 -13.47 31.34 -7.57
CA ASP A 101 -13.50 30.48 -8.77
C ASP A 101 -14.11 31.18 -10.00
N THR A 102 -14.40 32.50 -9.92
CA THR A 102 -14.71 33.27 -11.12
C THR A 102 -13.49 33.29 -12.04
N PRO A 103 -13.58 32.79 -13.28
CA PRO A 103 -12.42 32.59 -14.13
C PRO A 103 -11.86 33.94 -14.57
N ARG A 104 -10.74 34.36 -13.98
CA ARG A 104 -9.77 35.17 -14.73
C ARG A 104 -9.19 34.22 -15.77
N GLN A 105 -9.51 34.46 -17.04
CA GLN A 105 -8.92 33.77 -18.18
C GLN A 105 -7.41 33.59 -17.94
N THR A 106 -7.00 32.38 -17.63
CA THR A 106 -5.60 31.97 -17.70
C THR A 106 -5.64 30.55 -18.22
N GLN A 107 -4.87 30.38 -19.29
CA GLN A 107 -4.90 29.28 -20.22
C GLN A 107 -4.79 27.92 -19.52
N SER A 108 -5.46 26.94 -20.12
CA SER A 108 -5.41 25.53 -19.79
C SER A 108 -3.97 25.01 -19.83
N GLU A 109 -3.28 25.03 -18.70
CA GLU A 109 -2.14 24.15 -18.46
C GLU A 109 -2.56 23.08 -17.44
N PRO A 110 -2.39 21.78 -17.74
CA PRO A 110 -2.66 20.74 -16.78
C PRO A 110 -1.72 20.88 -15.57
N MET A 111 -2.31 21.08 -14.38
CA MET A 111 -1.67 21.36 -13.09
C MET A 111 -0.61 20.34 -12.63
N ILE A 112 -0.46 19.21 -13.32
CA ILE A 112 0.48 18.14 -12.95
C ILE A 112 1.94 18.58 -13.16
N TYR A 113 2.23 19.42 -14.16
CA TYR A 113 3.61 19.84 -14.45
C TYR A 113 4.16 20.88 -13.46
N ARG A 114 3.29 21.57 -12.71
CA ARG A 114 3.71 22.63 -11.77
C ARG A 114 4.28 22.10 -10.46
N LEU A 115 3.91 20.89 -10.04
CA LEU A 115 4.35 20.33 -8.77
C LEU A 115 5.74 19.67 -8.84
N ILE A 116 6.17 19.28 -10.06
CA ILE A 116 7.42 18.55 -10.28
C ILE A 116 8.58 19.51 -10.65
N LEU A 117 8.27 20.72 -11.13
CA LEU A 117 9.26 21.66 -11.67
C LEU A 117 9.51 22.91 -10.81
N THR A 118 9.02 22.99 -9.58
CA THR A 118 9.49 24.02 -8.65
C THR A 118 10.86 23.64 -8.09
N PRO A 119 11.96 24.32 -8.46
CA PRO A 119 13.22 24.12 -7.75
C PRO A 119 13.06 24.62 -6.31
N LEU A 120 13.36 23.76 -5.34
CA LEU A 120 13.71 24.18 -3.99
C LEU A 120 14.86 25.18 -4.11
N LYS A 121 14.60 26.44 -3.74
CA LYS A 121 15.63 27.44 -3.53
C LYS A 121 16.01 27.46 -2.05
#